data_AF-F0Y575-F1
#
_entry.id   AF-F0Y575-F1
#
_cell.length_a   1.000
_cell.length_b   1.000
_cell.length_c   1.000
_cell.angle_alpha   90.00
_cell.angle_beta   90.00
_cell.angle_gamma   90.00
#
_symmetry.space_group_name_H-M   'P 1'
#
loop_
_entity.id
_entity.type
_entity.pdbx_description
1 polymer ?
#
loop_
_entity_poly.entity_id
_entity_poly.type
_entity_poly.pdbx_seq_one_letter_code
_entity_poly.pdbx_strand_id
1 'polypeptide(L)' 'VKFYAPWCGHCKKLEPLWADLAAQAGADVLVAKVDATQHPRLAKTYGVKGYPTLVFL' A
#
# COMPACT_ATOMS: atom_id res chain seq x y z
N VAL A 1 -1.63 5.61 0.91
CA VAL A 1 -1.85 4.21 1.37
C VAL A 1 -1.50 3.21 0.26
N LYS A 2 -0.73 2.16 0.56
CA LYS A 2 -0.40 1.06 -0.37
C LYS A 2 -1.22 -0.20 -0.06
N PHE A 3 -2.09 -0.59 -0.99
CA PHE A 3 -2.77 -1.89 -0.95
C PHE A 3 -1.89 -2.94 -1.63
N TYR A 4 -1.57 -4.02 -0.91
CA TYR A 4 -0.67 -5.07 -1.39
C TYR A 4 -1.19 -6.48 -1.09
N ALA A 5 -0.53 -7.48 -1.68
CA ALA A 5 -0.64 -8.89 -1.32
C ALA A 5 0.74 -9.46 -0.97
N PRO A 6 0.86 -10.37 0.01
CA PRO A 6 2.16 -10.87 0.49
C PRO A 6 2.93 -11.69 -0.56
N TRP A 7 2.23 -12.28 -1.51
CA TRP A 7 2.80 -13.08 -2.61
C TRP A 7 3.10 -12.25 -3.87
N CYS A 8 2.73 -10.97 -3.92
CA CYS A 8 2.92 -10.10 -5.08
C CYS A 8 4.39 -9.67 -5.24
N GLY A 9 5.05 -10.12 -6.30
CA GLY A 9 6.46 -9.78 -6.58
C GLY A 9 6.70 -8.28 -6.76
N HIS A 10 5.81 -7.57 -7.46
CA HIS A 10 5.89 -6.11 -7.62
C HIS A 10 5.79 -5.37 -6.28
N CYS A 11 4.97 -5.89 -5.36
CA CYS A 11 4.76 -5.33 -4.05
C CYS A 11 6.01 -5.46 -3.17
N LYS A 12 6.71 -6.60 -3.26
CA LYS A 12 7.99 -6.84 -2.58
C LYS A 12 9.09 -5.92 -3.12
N LYS A 13 9.15 -5.73 -4.44
CA LYS A 13 10.12 -4.81 -5.08
C LYS A 13 9.90 -3.35 -4.68
N LEU A 14 8.65 -2.93 -4.48
CA LEU A 14 8.30 -1.58 -4.04
C LEU A 14 8.54 -1.36 -2.54
N GLU A 15 8.67 -2.44 -1.75
CA GLU A 15 8.69 -2.34 -0.30
C GLU A 15 9.85 -1.52 0.31
N PRO A 16 11.11 -1.61 -0.16
CA PRO A 16 12.17 -0.74 0.36
C PRO A 16 11.87 0.74 0.10
N LEU A 17 11.44 1.09 -1.11
CA LEU A 17 11.11 2.47 -1.46
C LEU A 17 9.92 3.01 -0.65
N TRP A 18 8.94 2.16 -0.35
CA TRP A 18 7.79 2.53 0.47
C TRP A 18 8.18 2.81 1.93
N ALA A 19 9.14 2.04 2.46
CA ALA A 19 9.70 2.28 3.79
C ALA A 19 10.52 3.58 3.83
N ASP A 20 11.33 3.85 2.81
CA ASP A 20 12.10 5.10 2.70
C ASP A 20 11.17 6.31 2.61
N LEU A 21 10.09 6.22 1.82
CA LEU A 21 9.05 7.25 1.76
C LEU A 21 8.42 7.50 3.12
N ALA A 22 8.11 6.44 3.88
CA ALA A 22 7.56 6.58 5.22
C ALA A 22 8.53 7.24 6.20
N ALA A 23 9.84 6.99 6.06
CA ALA A 23 10.87 7.61 6.88
C ALA A 23 11.11 9.09 6.54
N GLN A 24 10.93 9.48 5.28
CA GLN A 24 11.10 10.86 4.81
C GLN A 24 9.82 11.69 4.90
N ALA A 25 8.66 11.05 5.06
CA ALA A 25 7.40 11.74 5.22
C ALA A 25 7.42 12.58 6.51
N GLY A 26 7.14 13.87 6.36
CA GLY A 26 6.96 14.78 7.48
C GLY A 26 5.68 14.47 8.27
N ALA A 27 5.49 15.21 9.38
CA ALA A 27 4.35 14.99 10.28
C ALA A 27 2.97 15.13 9.61
N ASP A 28 2.90 15.86 8.48
CA ASP A 28 1.66 16.11 7.75
C ASP A 28 1.23 14.96 6.82
N VAL A 29 2.10 13.96 6.59
CA VAL A 29 1.82 12.87 5.63
C VAL A 29 1.96 11.51 6.31
N LEU A 30 0.86 10.77 6.39
CA LEU A 30 0.87 9.39 6.88
C LEU A 30 1.06 8.39 5.73
N VAL A 31 2.17 7.66 5.77
CA VAL A 31 2.46 6.59 4.80
C VAL A 31 2.07 5.23 5.38
N ALA A 32 0.90 4.72 4.99
CA ALA A 32 0.37 3.44 5.47
C ALA A 32 0.35 2.34 4.39
N LYS A 33 0.33 1.07 4.81
CA LYS A 33 0.10 -0.09 3.94
C LYS A 33 -0.98 -1.02 4.50
N VAL A 34 -1.71 -1.68 3.59
CA VAL A 34 -2.82 -2.58 3.93
C VAL A 34 -2.67 -3.87 3.13
N ASP A 35 -2.69 -5.01 3.82
CA ASP A 35 -2.83 -6.31 3.19
C ASP A 35 -4.28 -6.49 2.70
N ALA A 36 -4.47 -6.30 1.39
CA ALA A 36 -5.78 -6.37 0.77
C ALA A 36 -6.33 -7.81 0.73
N THR A 37 -5.48 -8.83 0.91
CA THR A 37 -5.91 -10.23 0.99
C THR A 37 -6.63 -10.54 2.29
N GLN A 38 -6.29 -9.82 3.37
CA GLN A 38 -6.96 -9.92 4.67
C GLN A 38 -8.15 -8.95 4.78
N HIS A 39 -8.17 -7.89 3.97
CA HIS A 39 -9.20 -6.84 4.02
C HIS A 39 -9.93 -6.62 2.66
N PRO A 40 -10.62 -7.63 2.12
CA PRO A 40 -11.22 -7.56 0.77
C PRO A 40 -12.34 -6.51 0.66
N ARG A 41 -13.11 -6.27 1.73
CA ARG A 41 -14.14 -5.21 1.75
C ARG A 41 -13.52 -3.83 1.61
N LEU A 42 -12.43 -3.56 2.33
CA LEU A 42 -11.71 -2.29 2.27
C LEU A 42 -11.08 -2.09 0.90
N ALA A 43 -10.45 -3.13 0.35
CA ALA A 43 -9.89 -3.12 -1.00
C ALA A 43 -10.97 -2.79 -2.06
N LYS A 44 -12.18 -3.36 -1.92
CA LYS A 44 -13.31 -3.05 -2.80
C LYS A 44 -13.76 -1.58 -2.66
N THR A 45 -13.88 -1.05 -1.45
CA THR A 45 -14.25 0.35 -1.20
C THR A 45 -13.30 1.33 -1.90
N TYR A 46 -12.00 1.04 -1.87
CA TYR A 46 -10.98 1.85 -2.53
C TYR A 46 -10.73 1.46 -4.00
N GLY A 47 -11.56 0.60 -4.60
CA GLY A 47 -11.48 0.25 -6.01
C GLY A 47 -10.21 -0.49 -6.42
N VAL A 48 -9.58 -1.24 -5.50
CA VAL A 48 -8.35 -2.00 -5.76
C VAL A 48 -8.65 -3.15 -6.73
N LYS A 49 -8.10 -3.08 -7.94
CA LYS A 49 -8.26 -4.10 -9.00
C LYS A 49 -7.02 -4.96 -9.23
N GLY A 50 -5.90 -4.61 -8.63
CA GLY A 50 -4.61 -5.30 -8.79
C GLY A 50 -3.59 -4.82 -7.76
N TYR A 51 -2.44 -5.49 -7.71
CA TYR A 51 -1.40 -5.22 -6.71
C TYR A 51 -0.05 -4.87 -7.35
N PRO A 52 0.67 -3.87 -6.79
CA PRO A 52 0.20 -2.94 -5.76
C PRO A 52 -0.80 -1.91 -6.33
N THR A 53 -1.68 -1.38 -5.49
CA THR A 53 -2.47 -0.16 -5.80
C THR A 53 -2.13 0.91 -4.77
N LEU A 54 -1.80 2.11 -5.24
CA LEU A 54 -1.50 3.27 -4.40
C LEU A 54 -2.70 4.21 -4.41
N VAL A 55 -3.16 4.59 -3.23
CA VAL A 55 -4.27 5.54 -3.04
C VAL A 55 -3.76 6.70 -2.20
N PHE A 56 -3.94 7.92 -2.71
CA PHE A 56 -3.75 9.16 -1.97
C PHE A 56 -5.10 9.62 -1.41
N LEU A 57 -5.13 10.03 -0.14
CA LEU A 57 -6.33 10.42 0.60
C LEU A 57 -6.18 11.85 1.10
#